data_AF-A0A963BUE7-F1
#
_entry.id   AF-A0A963BUE7-F1
#
_cell.length_a   1.000
_cell.length_b   1.000
_cell.length_c   1.000
_cell.angle_alpha   90.00
_cell.angle_beta   90.00
_cell.angle_gamma   90.00
#
_symmetry.space_group_name_H-M   'P 1'
#
loop_
_entity.id
_entity.type
_entity.pdbx_description
1 polymer ?
#
loop_
_entity_poly.entity_id
_entity_poly.type
_entity_poly.pdbx_seq_one_letter_code
_entity_poly.pdbx_strand_id
1 'polypeptide(L)'
;VVREPARRRSNWRATEDLDAWLVRHGVPGIGGIDTRRLTRHIRDTGAMPGAFGALGEAPDGSVVDEARLAEAARNEPGTDGVDLVAQVTTDAPYLVGSDEPFHVVAYDYGIKATILRHLSGMARVEVVPASTPASEVLARRPHGVFLSNGPGDPQAVPYAVEATRELLGEVPIFGICLGHQILGLALGARTIKLPF
;
A
#
# COMPACT_ATOMS: atom_id res chain seq x y z
N VAL A 1 -4.28 6.50 14.90
CA VAL A 1 -5.17 7.54 15.50
C VAL A 1 -6.51 6.91 15.87
N VAL A 2 -6.90 6.90 17.15
CA VAL A 2 -8.16 6.29 17.63
C VAL A 2 -8.84 7.13 18.71
N ARG A 3 -10.15 6.97 18.92
CA ARG A 3 -10.88 7.65 20.00
C ARG A 3 -10.57 7.06 21.37
N GLU A 4 -10.61 5.74 21.48
CA GLU A 4 -10.38 5.03 22.74
C GLU A 4 -9.71 3.68 22.43
N PRO A 5 -8.43 3.50 22.77
CA PRO A 5 -7.80 2.19 22.67
C PRO A 5 -8.39 1.25 23.74
N ALA A 6 -8.61 0.00 23.39
CA ALA A 6 -9.14 -0.98 24.33
C ALA A 6 -8.15 -1.23 25.48
N ARG A 7 -8.60 -1.04 26.72
CA ARG A 7 -7.80 -1.27 27.94
C ARG A 7 -7.35 -2.73 28.11
N ARG A 8 -8.15 -3.67 27.60
CA ARG A 8 -7.88 -5.11 27.64
C ARG A 8 -8.37 -5.76 26.35
N ARG A 9 -7.56 -6.67 25.80
CA ARG A 9 -7.97 -7.57 24.72
C ARG A 9 -8.85 -8.69 25.25
N SER A 10 -9.93 -9.03 24.54
CA SER A 10 -10.85 -10.12 24.91
C SER A 10 -11.28 -10.90 23.67
N ASN A 11 -10.37 -11.69 23.13
CA ASN A 11 -10.62 -12.57 21.99
C ASN A 11 -9.72 -13.81 22.11
N TRP A 12 -10.26 -15.00 21.80
CA TRP A 12 -9.50 -16.26 21.89
C TRP A 12 -8.31 -16.33 20.93
N ARG A 13 -8.31 -15.54 19.85
CA ARG A 13 -7.20 -15.42 18.88
C ARG A 13 -6.13 -14.42 19.30
N ALA A 14 -6.34 -13.67 20.37
CA ALA A 14 -5.46 -12.56 20.72
C ALA A 14 -4.15 -13.06 21.34
N THR A 15 -3.05 -12.92 20.58
CA THR A 15 -1.70 -13.30 21.02
C THR A 15 -1.00 -12.20 21.81
N GLU A 16 -1.37 -10.92 21.59
CA GLU A 16 -0.80 -9.75 22.26
C GLU A 16 -1.78 -8.57 22.26
N ASP A 17 -1.53 -7.54 23.08
CA ASP A 17 -2.29 -6.29 23.05
C ASP A 17 -1.76 -5.31 21.98
N LEU A 18 -2.63 -4.39 21.57
CA LEU A 18 -2.34 -3.45 20.47
C LEU A 18 -1.21 -2.48 20.80
N ASP A 19 -1.11 -2.03 22.05
CA ASP A 19 -0.08 -1.07 22.48
C ASP A 19 1.32 -1.71 22.39
N ALA A 20 1.47 -2.90 22.97
CA ALA A 20 2.70 -3.68 22.85
C ALA A 20 3.07 -3.99 21.39
N TRP A 21 2.07 -4.28 20.54
CA TRP A 21 2.28 -4.50 19.12
C TRP A 21 2.83 -3.25 18.42
N LEU A 22 2.23 -2.07 18.67
CA LEU A 22 2.64 -0.80 18.09
C LEU A 22 4.06 -0.43 18.49
N VAL A 23 4.39 -0.56 19.79
CA VAL A 23 5.74 -0.29 20.32
C VAL A 23 6.77 -1.21 19.67
N ARG A 24 6.50 -2.52 19.59
CA ARG A 24 7.43 -3.48 18.99
C ARG A 24 7.73 -3.20 17.51
N HIS A 25 6.74 -2.71 16.76
CA HIS A 25 6.90 -2.39 15.34
C HIS A 25 7.32 -0.93 15.10
N GLY A 26 7.56 -0.15 16.15
CA GLY A 26 7.93 1.27 16.02
C GLY A 26 6.84 2.13 15.37
N VAL A 27 5.57 1.76 15.52
CA VAL A 27 4.43 2.47 14.91
C VAL A 27 3.84 3.45 15.92
N PRO A 28 3.88 4.78 15.67
CA PRO A 28 3.29 5.75 16.58
C PRO A 28 1.76 5.65 16.64
N GLY A 29 1.21 5.74 17.85
CA GLY A 29 -0.22 5.75 18.10
C GLY A 29 -0.64 6.96 18.94
N ILE A 30 -1.86 7.45 18.71
CA ILE A 30 -2.50 8.46 19.56
C ILE A 30 -3.95 8.06 19.82
N GLY A 31 -4.33 8.11 21.10
CA GLY A 31 -5.67 7.81 21.61
C GLY A 31 -6.29 9.03 22.29
N GLY A 32 -7.58 8.94 22.63
CA GLY A 32 -8.27 10.00 23.39
C GLY A 32 -8.72 11.21 22.56
N ILE A 33 -8.56 11.17 21.25
CA ILE A 33 -8.94 12.29 20.37
C ILE A 33 -10.38 12.17 19.88
N ASP A 34 -11.02 13.30 19.58
CA ASP A 34 -12.31 13.31 18.87
C ASP A 34 -12.11 12.95 17.39
N THR A 35 -12.07 11.64 17.11
CA THR A 35 -11.94 11.13 15.75
C THR A 35 -13.12 11.53 14.86
N ARG A 36 -14.32 11.78 15.42
CA ARG A 36 -15.47 12.23 14.63
C ARG A 36 -15.26 13.66 14.15
N ARG A 37 -14.75 14.55 14.99
CA ARG A 37 -14.34 15.90 14.60
C ARG A 37 -13.24 15.85 13.54
N LEU A 38 -12.21 15.01 13.73
CA LEU A 38 -11.14 14.84 12.74
C LEU A 38 -11.68 14.36 11.38
N THR A 39 -12.53 13.32 11.37
CA THR A 39 -13.16 12.82 10.14
C THR A 39 -13.99 13.90 9.45
N ARG A 40 -14.79 14.67 10.19
CA ARG A 40 -15.56 15.79 9.62
C ARG A 40 -14.65 16.85 9.02
N HIS A 41 -13.56 17.18 9.70
CA HIS A 41 -12.59 18.15 9.21
C HIS A 41 -12.00 17.70 7.86
N ILE A 42 -11.42 16.49 7.80
CA ILE A 42 -10.87 15.92 6.56
C ILE A 42 -11.91 15.84 5.45
N ARG A 43 -13.16 15.46 5.77
CA ARG A 43 -14.24 15.41 4.78
C ARG A 43 -14.59 16.78 4.21
N ASP A 44 -14.63 17.80 5.06
CA ASP A 44 -15.09 19.14 4.69
C ASP A 44 -13.96 19.97 4.04
N THR A 45 -12.68 19.65 4.29
CA THR A 45 -11.52 20.41 3.79
C THR A 45 -10.58 19.62 2.87
N GLY A 46 -10.78 18.31 2.72
CA GLY A 46 -9.88 17.40 2.01
C GLY A 46 -8.80 16.78 2.90
N ALA A 47 -8.15 15.74 2.38
CA ALA A 47 -6.98 15.11 2.95
C ALA A 47 -5.85 16.14 3.10
N MET A 48 -5.19 16.09 4.24
CA MET A 48 -4.14 17.03 4.61
C MET A 48 -3.00 16.30 5.31
N PRO A 49 -1.77 16.81 5.18
CA PRO A 49 -0.67 16.44 6.04
C PRO A 49 -1.00 16.57 7.53
N GLY A 50 -0.45 15.67 8.34
CA GLY A 50 -0.64 15.70 9.78
C GLY A 50 0.55 15.13 10.52
N ALA A 51 0.81 15.69 11.71
CA ALA A 51 1.84 15.20 12.62
C ALA A 51 1.27 15.13 14.04
N PHE A 52 1.77 14.19 14.84
CA PHE A 52 1.48 14.06 16.26
C PHE A 52 2.71 13.53 16.99
N GLY A 53 2.86 13.89 18.26
CA GLY A 53 3.96 13.46 19.11
C GLY A 53 3.74 13.86 20.56
N ALA A 54 4.52 13.28 21.47
CA ALA A 54 4.55 13.71 22.86
C ALA A 54 5.28 15.06 22.96
N LEU A 55 4.67 16.03 23.65
CA LEU A 55 5.30 17.32 23.93
C LEU A 55 6.33 17.17 25.05
N GLY A 56 7.43 17.90 24.97
CA GLY A 56 8.52 17.89 25.95
C GLY A 56 9.86 17.46 25.36
N GLU A 57 10.76 16.99 26.23
CA GLU A 57 12.09 16.52 25.83
C GLU A 57 12.00 15.11 25.22
N ALA A 58 12.51 14.96 24.00
CA ALA A 58 12.63 13.69 23.30
C ALA A 58 13.88 12.92 23.76
N PRO A 59 13.97 11.60 23.51
CA PRO A 59 15.12 10.78 23.93
C PRO A 59 16.48 11.23 23.36
N ASP A 60 16.46 12.01 22.27
CA ASP A 60 17.65 12.60 21.65
C ASP A 60 18.04 13.96 22.25
N GLY A 61 17.39 14.40 23.33
CA GLY A 61 17.60 15.68 24.00
C GLY A 61 16.96 16.87 23.28
N SER A 62 16.25 16.65 22.17
CA SER A 62 15.57 17.71 21.45
C SER A 62 14.20 18.01 22.06
N VAL A 63 13.74 19.26 21.99
CA VAL A 63 12.41 19.64 22.49
C VAL A 63 11.38 19.49 21.36
N VAL A 64 10.24 18.88 21.68
CA VAL A 64 9.05 18.79 20.84
C VAL A 64 8.00 19.72 21.40
N ASP A 65 7.74 20.80 20.68
CA ASP A 65 6.65 21.74 20.94
C ASP A 65 5.63 21.73 19.79
N GLU A 66 4.56 22.51 19.94
CA GLU A 66 3.52 22.62 18.91
C GLU A 66 4.05 23.19 17.59
N ALA A 67 5.04 24.09 17.65
CA ALA A 67 5.63 24.71 16.46
C ALA A 67 6.37 23.66 15.61
N ARG A 68 7.14 22.78 16.26
CA ARG A 68 7.83 21.67 15.62
C ARG A 68 6.87 20.64 15.03
N LEU A 69 5.77 20.32 15.72
CA LEU A 69 4.75 19.43 15.15
C LEU A 69 4.05 20.07 13.94
N ALA A 70 3.75 21.36 14.01
CA ALA A 70 3.16 22.09 12.88
C ALA A 70 4.12 22.16 11.69
N GLU A 71 5.42 22.32 11.93
CA GLU A 71 6.46 22.25 10.91
C GLU A 71 6.57 20.86 10.28
N ALA A 72 6.60 19.81 11.10
CA ALA A 72 6.62 18.42 10.62
C ALA A 72 5.39 18.12 9.73
N ALA A 73 4.21 18.60 10.12
CA ALA A 73 3.01 18.46 9.29
C ALA A 73 3.15 19.23 7.97
N ARG A 74 3.66 20.47 7.98
CA ARG A 74 3.85 21.26 6.74
C ARG A 74 4.87 20.64 5.78
N ASN A 75 5.89 19.98 6.33
CA ASN A 75 6.99 19.38 5.56
C ASN A 75 6.73 17.91 5.18
N GLU A 76 5.58 17.34 5.54
CA GLU A 76 5.22 15.99 5.10
C GLU A 76 5.05 16.00 3.58
N PRO A 77 5.80 15.15 2.84
CA PRO A 77 5.88 15.23 1.38
C PRO A 77 4.60 14.77 0.68
N GLY A 78 3.69 14.11 1.39
CA GLY A 78 2.50 13.50 0.84
C GLY A 78 2.84 12.27 0.00
N THR A 79 1.83 11.82 -0.75
CA THR A 79 1.92 10.62 -1.60
C THR A 79 2.06 10.94 -3.08
N ASP A 80 1.97 12.22 -3.46
CA ASP A 80 1.83 12.62 -4.86
C ASP A 80 3.19 12.70 -5.53
N GLY A 81 3.32 12.05 -6.68
CA GLY A 81 4.59 11.99 -7.42
C GLY A 81 5.70 11.18 -6.74
N VAL A 82 5.40 10.48 -5.63
CA VAL A 82 6.35 9.61 -4.95
C VAL A 82 6.08 8.16 -5.32
N ASP A 83 7.10 7.46 -5.82
CA ASP A 83 7.03 6.02 -6.04
C ASP A 83 7.11 5.27 -4.70
N LEU A 84 5.95 5.12 -4.06
CA LEU A 84 5.80 4.31 -2.85
C LEU A 84 5.81 2.81 -3.15
N VAL A 85 5.58 2.40 -4.40
CA VAL A 85 5.60 1.00 -4.82
C VAL A 85 7.01 0.43 -4.74
N ALA A 86 8.01 1.21 -5.18
CA ALA A 86 9.42 0.83 -5.08
C ALA A 86 9.89 0.56 -3.64
N GLN A 87 9.18 1.10 -2.63
CA GLN A 87 9.51 0.89 -1.21
C GLN A 87 8.90 -0.38 -0.61
N VAL A 88 7.91 -0.99 -1.28
CA VAL A 88 7.13 -2.11 -0.73
C VAL A 88 7.08 -3.35 -1.63
N THR A 89 7.51 -3.25 -2.89
CA THR A 89 7.65 -4.40 -3.79
C THR A 89 8.66 -5.41 -3.24
N THR A 90 8.44 -6.70 -3.51
CA THR A 90 9.47 -7.73 -3.31
C THR A 90 10.74 -7.44 -4.10
N ASP A 91 11.89 -7.81 -3.54
CA ASP A 91 13.22 -7.68 -4.17
C ASP A 91 13.47 -8.74 -5.25
N ALA A 92 12.92 -9.94 -5.03
CA ALA A 92 13.12 -11.08 -5.91
C ALA A 92 11.79 -11.83 -6.16
N PRO A 93 11.65 -12.48 -7.32
CA PRO A 93 10.48 -13.30 -7.60
C PRO A 93 10.32 -14.46 -6.61
N TYR A 94 9.08 -14.79 -6.27
CA TYR A 94 8.75 -15.94 -5.43
C TYR A 94 7.45 -16.61 -5.87
N LEU A 95 7.29 -17.88 -5.52
CA LEU A 95 6.12 -18.68 -5.86
C LEU A 95 5.19 -18.86 -4.65
N VAL A 96 3.88 -18.80 -4.91
CA VAL A 96 2.82 -19.10 -3.95
C VAL A 96 1.84 -20.09 -4.57
N GLY A 97 1.64 -21.22 -3.88
CA GLY A 97 0.91 -22.38 -4.42
C GLY A 97 1.81 -23.29 -5.27
N SER A 98 1.44 -24.56 -5.44
CA SER A 98 2.28 -25.58 -6.10
C SER A 98 1.58 -26.38 -7.18
N ASP A 99 0.29 -26.69 -7.02
CA ASP A 99 -0.36 -27.80 -7.75
C ASP A 99 -1.60 -27.40 -8.56
N GLU A 100 -1.78 -26.12 -8.83
CA GLU A 100 -2.91 -25.62 -9.61
C GLU A 100 -2.61 -25.66 -11.13
N PRO A 101 -3.62 -25.93 -11.97
CA PRO A 101 -3.42 -26.08 -13.42
C PRO A 101 -3.10 -24.76 -14.12
N PHE A 102 -3.46 -23.63 -13.51
CA PHE A 102 -3.18 -22.30 -14.04
C PHE A 102 -1.91 -21.71 -13.46
N HIS A 103 -1.27 -20.82 -14.23
CA HIS A 103 -0.07 -20.09 -13.83
C HIS A 103 -0.34 -18.62 -14.04
N VAL A 104 -0.25 -17.86 -12.94
CA VAL A 104 -0.47 -16.42 -12.94
C VAL A 104 0.83 -15.75 -12.53
N VAL A 105 1.27 -14.76 -13.31
CA VAL A 105 2.34 -13.86 -12.88
C VAL A 105 1.70 -12.63 -12.25
N ALA A 106 2.06 -12.33 -11.00
CA ALA A 106 1.50 -11.21 -10.25
C ALA A 106 2.58 -10.14 -10.02
N TYR A 107 2.34 -8.93 -10.53
CA TYR A 107 3.17 -7.78 -10.17
C TYR A 107 2.93 -7.39 -8.72
N ASP A 108 4.00 -7.34 -7.93
CA ASP A 108 3.95 -6.89 -6.55
C ASP A 108 4.09 -5.37 -6.49
N TYR A 109 2.96 -4.69 -6.27
CA TYR A 109 2.95 -3.26 -6.00
C TYR A 109 2.77 -2.95 -4.51
N GLY A 110 2.98 -3.94 -3.63
CA GLY A 110 2.52 -3.93 -2.23
C GLY A 110 1.35 -4.89 -2.02
N ILE A 111 1.44 -6.08 -2.61
CA ILE A 111 0.34 -7.05 -2.69
C ILE A 111 -0.11 -7.52 -1.30
N LYS A 112 -1.41 -7.46 -1.04
CA LYS A 112 -1.98 -7.99 0.21
C LYS A 112 -1.94 -9.51 0.20
N ALA A 113 -1.46 -10.11 1.30
CA ALA A 113 -1.41 -11.57 1.49
C ALA A 113 -2.76 -12.29 1.27
N THR A 114 -3.89 -11.61 1.52
CA THR A 114 -5.23 -12.17 1.24
C THR A 114 -5.48 -12.38 -0.25
N ILE A 115 -4.99 -11.50 -1.13
CA ILE A 115 -5.10 -11.67 -2.58
C ILE A 115 -4.34 -12.93 -3.00
N LEU A 116 -3.10 -13.07 -2.53
CA LEU A 116 -2.29 -14.26 -2.77
C LEU A 116 -2.99 -15.53 -2.32
N ARG A 117 -3.56 -15.54 -1.10
CA ARG A 117 -4.33 -16.68 -0.57
C ARG A 117 -5.49 -17.09 -1.48
N HIS A 118 -6.19 -16.12 -2.09
CA HIS A 118 -7.30 -16.42 -2.99
C HIS A 118 -6.82 -16.88 -4.37
N LEU A 119 -5.83 -16.21 -4.95
CA LEU A 119 -5.26 -16.59 -6.24
C LEU A 119 -4.58 -17.97 -6.18
N SER A 120 -3.88 -18.27 -5.08
CA SER A 120 -3.17 -19.54 -4.90
C SER A 120 -4.10 -20.76 -4.75
N GLY A 121 -5.40 -20.55 -4.53
CA GLY A 121 -6.40 -21.61 -4.55
C GLY A 121 -6.98 -21.90 -5.93
N MET A 122 -6.46 -21.25 -6.98
CA MET A 122 -6.89 -21.42 -8.38
C MET A 122 -5.72 -21.46 -9.37
N ALA A 123 -4.56 -20.90 -9.01
CA ALA A 123 -3.38 -20.83 -9.85
C ALA A 123 -2.10 -20.93 -9.01
N ARG A 124 -1.03 -21.45 -9.61
CA ARG A 124 0.33 -21.22 -9.14
C ARG A 124 0.66 -19.75 -9.41
N VAL A 125 0.87 -18.97 -8.36
CA VAL A 125 1.12 -17.53 -8.47
C VAL A 125 2.62 -17.28 -8.37
N GLU A 126 3.18 -16.70 -9.42
CA GLU A 126 4.55 -16.22 -9.44
C GLU A 126 4.55 -14.72 -9.24
N VAL A 127 4.94 -14.29 -8.05
CA VAL A 127 5.01 -12.89 -7.69
C VAL A 127 6.33 -12.33 -8.17
N VAL A 128 6.30 -11.21 -8.89
CA VAL A 128 7.48 -10.56 -9.46
C VAL A 128 7.60 -9.11 -8.97
N PRO A 129 8.83 -8.56 -8.88
CA PRO A 129 9.03 -7.16 -8.55
C PRO A 129 8.24 -6.22 -9.47
N ALA A 130 7.81 -5.08 -8.94
CA ALA A 130 7.05 -4.04 -9.65
C ALA A 130 7.68 -3.62 -10.99
N SER A 131 9.01 -3.59 -11.07
CA SER A 131 9.80 -3.15 -12.22
C SER A 131 10.10 -4.25 -13.25
N THR A 132 9.57 -5.46 -13.07
CA THR A 132 9.84 -6.60 -13.97
C THR A 132 9.38 -6.29 -15.40
N PRO A 133 10.25 -6.40 -16.42
CA PRO A 133 9.87 -6.12 -17.81
C PRO A 133 8.76 -7.05 -18.31
N ALA A 134 7.87 -6.53 -19.15
CA ALA A 134 6.78 -7.33 -19.75
C ALA A 134 7.33 -8.52 -20.56
N SER A 135 8.45 -8.34 -21.27
CA SER A 135 9.13 -9.41 -22.00
C SER A 135 9.53 -10.59 -21.11
N GLU A 136 10.02 -10.32 -19.89
CA GLU A 136 10.34 -11.34 -18.91
C GLU A 136 9.09 -12.02 -18.35
N VAL A 137 8.00 -11.27 -18.17
CA VAL A 137 6.70 -11.83 -17.77
C VAL A 137 6.16 -12.77 -18.85
N LEU A 138 6.17 -12.37 -20.12
CA LEU A 138 5.71 -13.19 -21.24
C LEU A 138 6.59 -14.43 -21.46
N ALA A 139 7.90 -14.33 -21.24
CA ALA A 139 8.82 -15.47 -21.31
C ALA A 139 8.47 -16.59 -20.31
N ARG A 140 7.80 -16.26 -19.21
CA ARG A 140 7.29 -17.23 -18.22
C ARG A 140 6.05 -18.00 -18.72
N ARG A 141 5.45 -17.58 -19.85
CA ARG A 141 4.23 -18.14 -20.47
C ARG A 141 3.04 -18.24 -19.49
N PRO A 142 2.67 -17.14 -18.81
CA PRO A 142 1.53 -17.15 -17.89
C PRO A 142 0.21 -17.38 -18.62
N HIS A 143 -0.73 -18.02 -17.93
CA HIS A 143 -2.13 -18.08 -18.35
C HIS A 143 -2.89 -16.77 -18.06
N GLY A 144 -2.35 -15.95 -17.15
CA GLY A 144 -2.90 -14.66 -16.76
C GLY A 144 -1.87 -13.79 -16.06
N VAL A 145 -2.01 -12.48 -16.17
CA VAL A 145 -1.24 -11.52 -15.39
C VAL A 145 -2.14 -10.81 -14.39
N PHE A 146 -1.65 -10.69 -13.17
CA PHE A 146 -2.34 -9.99 -12.10
C PHE A 146 -1.60 -8.71 -11.71
N LEU A 147 -2.30 -7.58 -11.70
CA LEU A 147 -1.80 -6.28 -11.25
C LEU A 147 -2.34 -6.00 -9.85
N SER A 148 -1.47 -6.04 -8.84
CA SER A 148 -1.89 -5.98 -7.45
C SER A 148 -2.28 -4.58 -6.95
N ASN A 149 -2.76 -4.53 -5.70
CA ASN A 149 -2.91 -3.27 -5.00
C ASN A 149 -1.52 -2.69 -4.65
N GLY A 150 -1.49 -1.38 -4.38
CA GLY A 150 -0.28 -0.72 -3.92
C GLY A 150 -0.56 0.66 -3.33
N PRO A 151 0.43 1.25 -2.63
CA PRO A 151 0.35 2.61 -2.13
C PRO A 151 0.62 3.64 -3.23
N GLY A 152 0.28 4.90 -2.96
CA GLY A 152 0.70 6.03 -3.77
C GLY A 152 -0.12 6.29 -5.04
N ASP A 153 0.47 7.09 -5.92
CA ASP A 153 -0.15 7.56 -7.16
C ASP A 153 0.27 6.66 -8.34
N PRO A 154 -0.68 6.13 -9.14
CA PRO A 154 -0.37 5.39 -10.36
C PRO A 154 0.44 6.18 -11.40
N GLN A 155 0.42 7.53 -11.35
CA GLN A 155 1.25 8.37 -12.21
C GLN A 155 2.74 8.35 -11.81
N ALA A 156 3.06 7.96 -10.58
CA ALA A 156 4.44 7.84 -10.10
C ALA A 156 5.12 6.51 -10.51
N VAL A 157 4.39 5.61 -11.17
CA VAL A 157 4.88 4.28 -11.59
C VAL A 157 4.78 4.08 -13.12
N PRO A 158 5.42 4.93 -13.94
CA PRO A 158 5.30 4.86 -15.40
C PRO A 158 5.78 3.52 -15.97
N TYR A 159 6.79 2.89 -15.35
CA TYR A 159 7.27 1.56 -15.76
C TYR A 159 6.18 0.49 -15.69
N ALA A 160 5.28 0.56 -14.71
CA ALA A 160 4.20 -0.40 -14.55
C ALA A 160 3.12 -0.20 -15.63
N VAL A 161 2.87 1.06 -16.01
CA VAL A 161 1.95 1.42 -17.11
C VAL A 161 2.50 0.94 -18.45
N GLU A 162 3.78 1.17 -18.73
CA GLU A 162 4.42 0.71 -19.97
C GLU A 162 4.45 -0.82 -20.06
N ALA A 163 4.86 -1.51 -18.99
CA ALA A 163 4.82 -2.97 -18.96
C ALA A 163 3.39 -3.50 -19.17
N THR A 164 2.39 -2.88 -18.55
CA THR A 164 0.98 -3.26 -18.76
C THR A 164 0.55 -3.05 -20.21
N ARG A 165 1.00 -1.96 -20.86
CA ARG A 165 0.70 -1.69 -22.27
C ARG A 165 1.29 -2.75 -23.19
N GLU A 166 2.49 -3.23 -22.92
CA GLU A 166 3.12 -4.33 -23.67
C GLU A 166 2.43 -5.68 -23.46
N LEU A 167 1.81 -5.91 -22.30
CA LEU A 167 1.10 -7.15 -21.98
C LEU A 167 -0.33 -7.21 -22.55
N LEU A 168 -0.92 -6.05 -22.87
CA LEU A 168 -2.29 -5.96 -23.37
C LEU A 168 -2.41 -6.62 -24.75
N GLY A 169 -3.31 -7.61 -24.86
CA GLY A 169 -3.53 -8.38 -26.09
C GLY A 169 -2.72 -9.67 -26.16
N GLU A 170 -1.68 -9.82 -25.36
CA GLU A 170 -0.83 -11.01 -25.30
C GLU A 170 -1.32 -12.03 -24.26
N VAL A 171 -1.87 -11.56 -23.14
CA VAL A 171 -2.32 -12.39 -22.01
C VAL A 171 -3.52 -11.76 -21.29
N PRO A 172 -4.45 -12.54 -20.70
CA PRO A 172 -5.51 -11.99 -19.86
C PRO A 172 -4.94 -11.21 -18.66
N ILE A 173 -5.45 -10.00 -18.43
CA ILE A 173 -5.00 -9.12 -17.33
C ILE A 173 -6.14 -8.85 -16.37
N PHE A 174 -5.85 -8.95 -15.06
CA PHE A 174 -6.76 -8.54 -13.99
C PHE A 174 -6.05 -7.62 -13.00
N GLY A 175 -6.61 -6.42 -12.76
CA GLY A 175 -6.03 -5.42 -11.86
C GLY A 175 -6.94 -5.03 -10.70
N ILE A 176 -6.36 -4.88 -9.49
CA ILE A 176 -7.07 -4.47 -8.28
C ILE A 176 -6.47 -3.18 -7.72
N CYS A 177 -7.32 -2.21 -7.35
CA CYS A 177 -6.91 -0.94 -6.74
C CYS A 177 -5.89 -0.19 -7.61
N LEU A 178 -4.60 -0.13 -7.21
CA LEU A 178 -3.55 0.46 -8.02
C LEU A 178 -3.43 -0.24 -9.38
N GLY A 179 -3.50 -1.57 -9.43
CA GLY A 179 -3.50 -2.33 -10.67
C GLY A 179 -4.67 -2.01 -11.61
N HIS A 180 -5.84 -1.65 -11.06
CA HIS A 180 -6.96 -1.17 -11.87
C HIS A 180 -6.66 0.20 -12.49
N GLN A 181 -6.05 1.11 -11.72
CA GLN A 181 -5.68 2.43 -12.18
C GLN A 181 -4.57 2.36 -13.25
N ILE A 182 -3.56 1.52 -13.05
CA ILE A 182 -2.47 1.25 -14.02
C ILE A 182 -3.07 0.72 -15.33
N LEU A 183 -3.99 -0.25 -15.26
CA LEU A 183 -4.68 -0.77 -16.44
C LEU A 183 -5.47 0.34 -17.17
N GLY A 184 -6.16 1.21 -16.43
CA GLY A 184 -6.84 2.37 -16.99
C GLY A 184 -5.89 3.31 -17.73
N LEU A 185 -4.75 3.66 -17.12
CA LEU A 185 -3.71 4.50 -17.73
C LEU A 185 -3.11 3.85 -18.99
N ALA A 186 -2.83 2.55 -18.96
CA ALA A 186 -2.31 1.81 -20.10
C ALA A 186 -3.26 1.87 -21.31
N LEU A 187 -4.57 1.84 -21.05
CA LEU A 187 -5.66 1.98 -22.03
C LEU A 187 -5.95 3.45 -22.42
N GLY A 188 -5.18 4.43 -21.93
CA GLY A 188 -5.31 5.85 -22.29
C GLY A 188 -6.34 6.62 -21.45
N ALA A 189 -6.85 6.05 -20.36
CA ALA A 189 -7.65 6.80 -19.39
C ALA A 189 -6.78 7.77 -18.56
N ARG A 190 -7.43 8.53 -17.68
CA ARG A 190 -6.76 9.47 -16.76
C ARG A 190 -7.18 9.18 -15.32
N THR A 191 -6.28 9.43 -14.39
CA THR A 191 -6.53 9.34 -12.96
C THR A 191 -6.66 10.73 -12.35
N ILE A 192 -7.45 10.85 -11.29
CA ILE A 192 -7.56 12.06 -10.47
C ILE A 192 -7.41 11.67 -9.00
N LYS A 193 -6.80 12.54 -8.21
CA LYS A 193 -6.76 12.38 -6.76
C LYS A 193 -8.12 12.69 -6.16
N LEU A 194 -8.63 11.78 -5.33
CA LEU A 194 -9.88 12.02 -4.60
C LEU A 194 -9.64 13.02 -3.47
N PRO A 195 -10.68 13.79 -3.05
CA PRO A 195 -10.53 14.77 -2.00
C PRO A 195 -10.08 14.20 -0.64
N PHE A 196 -10.50 12.99 -0.28
CA PHE A 196 -10.12 12.26 0.95
C PHE A 196 -10.45 10.77 0.84
#